data_AF-A0A2R4XFU0-F1
#
_entry.id   AF-A0A2R4XFU0-F1
#
_cell.length_a   1.000
_cell.length_b   1.000
_cell.length_c   1.000
_cell.angle_alpha   90.00
_cell.angle_beta   90.00
_cell.angle_gamma   90.00
#
_symmetry.space_group_name_H-M   'P 1'
#
loop_
_entity.id
_entity.type
_entity.pdbx_description
1 polymer ?
#
loop_
_entity_poly.entity_id
_entity_poly.type
_entity_poly.pdbx_seq_one_letter_code
_entity_poly.pdbx_strand_id
1 'polypeptide(L)'
;MAVTEDDPLGGIYFTMPSRQGQKAREVRQRIWVRRLMIPDGKGGEIEVSCLVAREEEAPKGAKPVEWRLLTNREAQTLESAIELIDWNEHWPCSWWWPGALRD
;
A
#
# COMPACT_ATOMS: atom_id res chain seq x y z
N MET A 1 1.44 9.53 -15.98
CA MET A 1 0.41 8.50 -15.75
C MET A 1 0.51 8.06 -14.31
N ALA A 2 -0.56 8.26 -13.56
CA ALA A 2 -0.67 7.82 -12.18
C ALA A 2 -1.06 6.34 -12.12
N VAL A 3 -0.55 5.63 -11.10
CA VAL A 3 -0.84 4.20 -10.86
C VAL A 3 -2.34 3.94 -10.64
N THR A 4 -3.09 4.94 -10.18
CA THR A 4 -4.52 4.84 -9.86
C THR A 4 -5.43 5.30 -11.01
N GLU A 5 -4.90 5.41 -12.23
CA GLU A 5 -5.71 5.69 -13.44
C GLU A 5 -6.47 4.45 -13.93
N ASP A 6 -5.93 3.25 -13.69
CA ASP A 6 -6.52 1.97 -14.08
C ASP A 6 -7.49 1.43 -13.01
N ASP A 7 -8.26 0.40 -13.34
CA ASP A 7 -9.12 -0.30 -12.37
C ASP A 7 -8.28 -0.97 -11.26
N PRO A 8 -8.75 -0.95 -10.01
CA PRO A 8 -8.05 -1.63 -8.92
C PRO A 8 -8.06 -3.15 -9.13
N LEU A 9 -6.96 -3.82 -8.79
CA LEU A 9 -6.87 -5.29 -8.77
C LEU A 9 -7.83 -5.93 -7.77
N GLY A 10 -8.23 -5.17 -6.74
CA GLY A 10 -9.13 -5.63 -5.70
C GLY A 10 -9.05 -4.75 -4.46
N GLY A 11 -9.36 -5.33 -3.30
CA GLY A 11 -9.29 -4.61 -2.04
C GLY A 11 -9.04 -5.50 -0.83
N ILE A 12 -8.62 -4.86 0.26
CA ILE A 12 -8.36 -5.48 1.55
C ILE A 12 -9.10 -4.74 2.66
N TYR A 13 -9.32 -5.45 3.77
CA TYR A 13 -10.01 -4.94 4.94
C TYR A 13 -9.16 -5.21 6.18
N PHE A 14 -8.99 -4.20 7.02
CA PHE A 14 -8.33 -4.37 8.31
C PHE A 14 -8.86 -3.37 9.32
N THR A 15 -8.66 -3.68 10.59
CA THR A 15 -8.99 -2.78 11.69
C THR A 15 -7.77 -1.97 12.08
N MET A 16 -7.90 -0.66 12.02
CA MET A 16 -6.90 0.25 12.54
C MET A 16 -7.23 0.59 14.00
N PRO A 17 -6.33 0.32 14.97
CA PRO A 17 -6.56 0.62 16.37
C PRO A 17 -6.61 2.14 16.62
N SER A 18 -7.12 2.50 17.80
CA SER A 18 -7.16 3.88 18.24
C SER A 18 -5.76 4.42 18.50
N ARG A 19 -5.57 5.72 18.24
CA ARG A 19 -4.34 6.48 18.49
C ARG A 19 -4.70 7.89 18.92
N GLN A 20 -3.73 8.68 19.41
CA GLN A 20 -3.99 10.04 19.87
C GLN A 20 -4.76 10.86 18.81
N GLY A 21 -5.99 11.24 19.13
CA GLY A 21 -6.88 12.01 18.26
C GLY A 21 -7.62 11.21 17.17
N GLN A 22 -7.47 9.89 17.08
CA GLN A 22 -8.21 9.04 16.13
C GLN A 22 -8.78 7.80 16.81
N LYS A 23 -10.10 7.63 16.71
CA LYS A 23 -10.78 6.40 17.15
C LYS A 23 -10.34 5.22 16.28
N ALA A 24 -10.40 4.03 16.86
CA ALA A 24 -10.28 2.80 16.08
C ALA A 24 -11.33 2.80 14.97
N ARG A 25 -10.96 2.31 13.79
CA ARG A 25 -11.86 2.24 12.66
C ARG A 25 -11.52 1.08 11.74
N GLU A 26 -12.54 0.57 11.07
CA GLU A 26 -12.37 -0.33 9.94
C GLU A 26 -11.87 0.47 8.74
N VAL A 27 -10.91 -0.10 8.03
CA VAL A 27 -10.31 0.48 6.83
C VAL A 27 -10.54 -0.50 5.70
N ARG A 28 -11.24 -0.05 4.67
CA ARG A 28 -11.36 -0.73 3.38
C ARG A 28 -10.40 -0.05 2.42
N GLN A 29 -9.45 -0.78 1.84
CA GLN A 29 -8.56 -0.23 0.83
C GLN A 29 -8.79 -0.87 -0.53
N ARG A 30 -8.57 -0.09 -1.58
CA ARG A 30 -8.36 -0.59 -2.94
C ARG A 30 -6.90 -0.64 -3.26
N ILE A 31 -6.54 -1.64 -4.05
CA ILE A 31 -5.16 -1.89 -4.45
C ILE A 31 -5.05 -1.72 -5.96
N TRP A 32 -4.13 -0.86 -6.37
CA TRP A 32 -3.70 -0.69 -7.74
C TRP A 32 -2.26 -1.14 -7.86
N VAL A 33 -1.94 -1.84 -8.95
CA VAL A 33 -0.56 -2.11 -9.30
C VAL A 33 -0.35 -1.81 -10.77
N ARG A 34 0.79 -1.21 -11.07
CA ARG A 34 1.20 -0.94 -12.43
C ARG A 34 2.66 -1.31 -12.62
N ARG A 35 2.93 -2.12 -13.64
CA ARG A 35 4.28 -2.41 -14.12
C ARG A 35 4.70 -1.34 -15.11
N LEU A 36 5.88 -0.76 -14.94
CA LEU A 36 6.42 0.24 -15.85
C LEU A 36 7.95 0.25 -15.86
N MET A 37 8.51 0.71 -16.97
CA MET A 37 9.93 1.03 -17.07
C MET A 37 10.17 2.41 -16.48
N ILE A 38 11.16 2.54 -15.60
CA ILE A 38 11.68 3.83 -15.13
C ILE A 38 13.16 3.97 -15.50
N PRO A 39 13.65 5.20 -15.75
CA PRO A 39 15.08 5.43 -15.91
C PRO A 39 15.86 4.98 -14.67
N ASP A 40 16.97 4.27 -14.87
CA ASP A 40 17.84 3.80 -13.78
C ASP A 40 18.86 4.87 -13.30
N GLY A 41 18.87 6.03 -13.94
CA GLY A 41 19.81 7.13 -13.67
C GLY A 41 21.21 6.95 -14.28
N LYS A 42 21.45 5.86 -15.03
CA LYS A 42 22.72 5.53 -15.69
C LYS A 42 22.61 5.40 -17.21
N GLY A 43 21.48 5.84 -17.78
CA GLY A 43 21.19 5.74 -19.21
C GLY A 43 20.53 4.42 -19.62
N GLY A 44 20.15 3.58 -18.65
CA GLY A 44 19.31 2.41 -18.84
C GLY A 44 17.90 2.60 -18.29
N GLU A 45 17.12 1.53 -18.36
CA GLU A 45 15.80 1.45 -17.77
C GLU A 45 15.71 0.22 -16.87
N ILE A 46 14.92 0.32 -15.81
CA ILE A 46 14.58 -0.79 -14.93
C ILE A 46 13.06 -0.96 -14.89
N GLU A 47 12.62 -2.21 -15.01
CA GLU A 47 11.21 -2.53 -14.85
C GLU A 47 10.85 -2.64 -13.37
N VAL A 48 9.80 -1.94 -12.97
CA VAL A 48 9.33 -1.85 -11.60
C VAL A 48 7.82 -2.01 -11.51
N SER A 49 7.35 -2.56 -10.40
CA SER A 49 5.95 -2.56 -9.99
C SER A 49 5.74 -1.39 -9.04
N CYS A 50 4.82 -0.51 -9.40
CA CYS A 50 4.30 0.53 -8.52
C CYS A 50 2.96 0.07 -7.95
N LEU A 51 2.87 -0.04 -6.63
CA LEU A 51 1.66 -0.42 -5.91
C LEU A 51 1.14 0.78 -5.13
N VAL A 52 -0.18 0.98 -5.17
CA VAL A 52 -0.90 1.94 -4.33
C VAL A 52 -2.03 1.21 -3.61
N ALA A 53 -2.06 1.29 -2.28
CA ALA A 53 -3.20 0.85 -1.46
C ALA A 53 -3.83 2.08 -0.80
N ARG A 54 -5.10 2.40 -1.10
CA ARG A 54 -5.78 3.61 -0.61
C ARG A 54 -7.11 3.28 0.05
N GLU A 55 -7.35 3.85 1.23
CA GLU A 55 -8.62 3.79 1.97
C GLU A 55 -9.75 4.41 1.15
N GLU A 56 -10.78 3.59 0.91
CA GLU A 56 -12.07 4.05 0.40
C GLU A 56 -12.88 4.65 1.55
N GLU A 57 -13.65 5.68 1.24
CA GLU A 57 -14.65 6.26 2.16
C GLU A 57 -14.08 6.66 3.53
N ALA A 58 -12.85 7.19 3.55
CA ALA A 58 -12.22 7.66 4.78
C ALA A 58 -13.16 8.62 5.55
N PRO A 59 -13.25 8.52 6.89
CA PRO A 59 -14.16 9.35 7.67
C PRO A 59 -13.94 10.84 7.44
N LYS A 60 -15.02 11.63 7.43
CA LYS A 60 -14.95 13.08 7.21
C LYS A 60 -14.00 13.73 8.22
N GLY A 61 -13.02 14.48 7.71
CA GLY A 61 -12.00 15.15 8.52
C GLY A 61 -10.81 14.27 8.92
N ALA A 62 -10.82 12.97 8.60
CA ALA A 62 -9.66 12.10 8.74
C ALA A 62 -8.86 12.06 7.43
N LYS A 63 -7.54 11.97 7.55
CA LYS A 63 -6.68 11.68 6.40
C LYS A 63 -6.84 10.20 6.01
N PRO A 64 -7.11 9.89 4.73
CA PRO A 64 -7.18 8.50 4.26
C PRO A 64 -5.85 7.77 4.50
N VAL A 65 -5.93 6.50 4.86
CA VAL A 65 -4.77 5.61 4.87
C VAL A 65 -4.38 5.31 3.42
N GLU A 66 -3.19 5.76 3.02
CA GLU A 66 -2.64 5.49 1.71
C GLU A 66 -1.20 5.01 1.83
N TRP A 67 -0.89 3.91 1.16
CA TRP A 67 0.44 3.34 1.04
C TRP A 67 0.86 3.30 -0.40
N ARG A 68 2.15 3.57 -0.63
CA ARG A 68 2.78 3.51 -1.95
C ARG A 68 4.04 2.69 -1.82
N LEU A 69 4.18 1.69 -2.68
CA LEU A 69 5.35 0.82 -2.74
C LEU A 69 5.91 0.82 -4.17
N LEU A 70 7.22 0.91 -4.27
CA LEU A 70 7.97 0.73 -5.51
C LEU A 70 8.88 -0.48 -5.32
N THR A 71 8.77 -1.48 -6.19
CA THR A 71 9.58 -2.70 -6.09
C THR A 71 9.96 -3.23 -7.47
N ASN A 72 11.11 -3.89 -7.56
CA ASN A 72 11.49 -4.65 -8.75
C ASN A 72 10.78 -6.00 -8.83
N ARG A 73 10.20 -6.49 -7.72
CA ARG A 73 9.40 -7.72 -7.68
C ARG A 73 8.16 -7.60 -8.57
N GLU A 74 7.80 -8.68 -9.24
CA GLU A 74 6.57 -8.74 -10.02
C GLU A 74 5.36 -8.84 -9.09
N ALA A 75 4.34 -8.02 -9.35
CA ALA A 75 3.03 -8.11 -8.70
C ALA A 75 1.95 -7.76 -9.72
N GLN A 76 1.37 -8.78 -10.34
CA GLN A 76 0.34 -8.63 -11.36
C GLN A 76 -1.04 -9.10 -10.86
N THR A 77 -1.08 -9.73 -9.68
CA THR A 77 -2.30 -10.29 -9.09
C THR A 77 -2.58 -9.63 -7.74
N LEU A 78 -3.85 -9.66 -7.30
CA LEU A 78 -4.20 -9.18 -5.98
C LEU A 78 -3.44 -9.93 -4.88
N GLU A 79 -3.26 -11.24 -5.02
CA GLU A 79 -2.53 -12.07 -4.06
C GLU A 79 -1.06 -11.66 -3.94
N SER A 80 -0.34 -11.55 -5.06
CA SER A 80 1.06 -11.06 -5.06
C SER A 80 1.18 -9.63 -4.53
N ALA A 81 0.20 -8.77 -4.81
CA ALA A 81 0.15 -7.43 -4.25
C ALA A 81 -0.07 -7.43 -2.73
N ILE A 82 -0.92 -8.31 -2.22
CA ILE A 82 -1.15 -8.51 -0.77
C ILE A 82 0.12 -9.05 -0.11
N GLU A 83 0.77 -10.04 -0.70
CA GLU A 83 2.05 -10.55 -0.20
C GLU A 83 3.09 -9.43 -0.09
N LEU A 84 3.16 -8.50 -1.05
CA LEU A 84 4.08 -7.36 -0.94
C LEU A 84 3.71 -6.36 0.16
N ILE A 85 2.42 -6.17 0.42
CA ILE A 85 1.93 -5.32 1.52
C ILE A 85 2.22 -5.99 2.87
N ASP A 86 2.03 -7.30 2.97
CA ASP A 86 2.19 -8.11 4.17
C ASP A 86 3.67 -8.40 4.50
N TRP A 87 4.49 -8.70 3.48
CA TRP A 87 5.92 -9.01 3.59
C TRP A 87 6.77 -7.92 4.25
N ASN A 88 6.23 -6.73 4.50
CA ASN A 88 6.90 -5.73 5.32
C ASN A 88 7.17 -6.20 6.78
N GLU A 89 6.66 -7.34 7.24
CA GLU A 89 6.99 -7.92 8.56
C GLU A 89 8.49 -8.11 8.86
N HIS A 90 9.38 -8.09 7.85
CA HIS A 90 10.83 -8.28 8.04
C HIS A 90 11.67 -7.00 8.23
N TRP A 91 11.04 -5.83 8.35
CA TRP A 91 11.74 -4.57 8.68
C TRP A 91 11.27 -4.03 10.05
N PRO A 92 12.17 -3.60 10.96
CA PRO A 92 11.81 -3.09 12.29
C PRO A 92 11.10 -1.72 12.29
N CYS A 93 10.52 -1.28 11.18
CA CYS A 93 9.64 -0.11 11.17
C CYS A 93 8.27 -0.53 11.67
N SER A 94 7.91 -0.08 12.88
CA SER A 94 6.57 -0.09 13.46
C SER A 94 5.49 0.69 12.66
N TRP A 95 5.67 0.88 11.35
CA TRP A 95 4.92 1.81 10.52
C TRP A 95 3.86 1.15 9.62
N TRP A 96 3.84 -0.18 9.52
CA TRP A 96 3.00 -0.89 8.53
C TRP A 96 1.93 -1.80 9.14
N TRP A 97 2.06 -2.16 10.42
CA TRP A 97 1.00 -2.78 11.20
C TRP A 97 0.73 -1.93 12.44
N PRO A 98 -0.44 -1.30 12.58
CA PRO A 98 -0.70 -0.42 13.73
C PRO A 98 -0.90 -1.19 15.06
N GLY A 99 -0.75 -2.52 15.08
CA GLY A 99 -0.82 -3.36 16.29
C GLY A 99 0.50 -4.06 16.71
N ALA A 100 1.65 -3.70 16.12
CA ALA A 100 2.93 -4.40 16.36
C ALA A 100 3.86 -3.70 17.35
N LEU A 101 3.38 -2.67 18.04
CA LEU A 101 3.97 -2.18 19.28
C LEU A 101 3.12 -2.72 20.44
N ARG A 102 3.39 -3.97 20.83
CA ARG A 102 3.06 -4.44 22.17
C ARG A 102 4.20 -3.99 23.08
N ASP A 103 3.80 -3.27 24.13
CA ASP A 103 4.47 -2.93 25.39
C ASP A 103 5.96 -2.54 25.35
#